data_AF-A0A812XEX1-F1
#
_entry.id   AF-A0A812XEX1-F1
#
_cell.length_a   1.000
_cell.length_b   1.000
_cell.length_c   1.000
_cell.angle_alpha   90.00
_cell.angle_beta   90.00
_cell.angle_gamma   90.00
#
_symmetry.space_group_name_H-M   'P 1'
#
loop_
_entity.id
_entity.type
_entity.pdbx_description
1 polymer ?
#
loop_
_entity_poly.entity_id
_entity_poly.type
_entity_poly.pdbx_seq_one_letter_code
_entity_poly.pdbx_strand_id
1 'polypeptide(L)'
;MSGEGLVEIVNARGFHGAAYGVDQTAYRVQTKGVDSLFGAISHLGTERQKGMDLQSTLDGQMLCKQLLQVRLDLLPERVTDLFFILAATNSRELAKFQHLGFRVVDSDIGANLAQKEDHRTQLTFEAVVVMCAIYKLGDGYWRIGSMNMSCTGSPRDLKTALMKLEELGFPRKHDKSSQEHLVIEGVRRYLELPRHLVKSADVQVSSSNSMTIQYAIEVTNEHDEASDVAEAMAKGQQLQTRLEGPELHQTILEEIFRFTNEKVKPERLRMLPVVVKPLSDLLIEVRWEFGEVKRQDMKDHSYLDGALIAFAGRSLQEIIDYRGAHGVRVVHNGVVDYEGMWVGPVGVNDASDGSIKHKGLVLDELPRAGTRTFEVMLEQLPPHTTDIFVIVSSPSGRELSKYNNITVVLSAGHQVSTCLLKSKPSSPGVVFCRLFKQGATWKLGACRSPTTGGCHDFRPVIDGLRAIQAQTHPGSAQISLGDASSRVER
;
A
#
# COMPACT_ATOMS: atom_id res chain seq x y z
N MET A 1 24.47 16.99 5.70
CA MET A 1 24.27 15.60 5.31
C MET A 1 25.55 14.84 5.58
N SER A 2 25.50 13.79 6.42
CA SER A 2 26.43 12.66 6.24
C SER A 2 26.26 12.12 4.81
N GLY A 3 27.25 11.45 4.22
CA GLY A 3 27.15 10.91 2.84
C GLY A 3 25.99 9.93 2.59
N GLU A 4 25.18 9.63 3.60
CA GLU A 4 23.99 8.79 3.51
C GLU A 4 22.87 9.49 2.75
N GLY A 5 22.63 9.03 1.52
CA GLY A 5 21.46 9.37 0.70
C GLY A 5 21.61 10.54 -0.27
N LEU A 6 22.75 11.25 -0.25
CA LEU A 6 23.17 12.06 -1.40
C LEU A 6 23.66 11.10 -2.50
N VAL A 7 23.06 11.18 -3.69
CA VAL A 7 23.49 10.34 -4.83
C VAL A 7 24.56 11.04 -5.66
N GLU A 8 24.36 12.30 -6.00
CA GLU A 8 25.25 13.03 -6.91
C GLU A 8 25.06 14.54 -6.79
N ILE A 9 26.07 15.31 -7.21
CA ILE A 9 25.95 16.75 -7.47
C ILE A 9 26.43 17.04 -8.88
N VAL A 10 25.52 17.56 -9.71
CA VAL A 10 25.79 17.87 -11.12
C VAL A 10 25.82 19.39 -11.31
N ASN A 11 26.88 19.90 -11.95
CA ASN A 11 26.94 21.29 -12.39
C ASN A 11 27.65 21.40 -13.76
N ALA A 12 27.85 22.62 -14.26
CA ALA A 12 28.51 22.87 -15.55
C ALA A 12 29.95 22.33 -15.66
N ARG A 13 30.59 21.92 -14.54
CA ARG A 13 31.93 21.32 -14.49
C ARG A 13 31.91 19.79 -14.42
N GLY A 14 30.72 19.17 -14.37
CA GLY A 14 30.55 17.72 -14.27
C GLY A 14 29.99 17.26 -12.93
N PHE A 15 30.37 16.05 -12.53
CA PHE A 15 29.90 15.32 -11.34
C PHE A 15 30.81 15.57 -10.14
N HIS A 16 30.24 15.81 -8.96
CA HIS A 16 30.97 16.24 -7.76
C HIS A 16 30.62 15.46 -6.49
N GLY A 17 29.77 14.43 -6.55
CA GLY A 17 29.28 13.69 -5.38
C GLY A 17 30.40 13.16 -4.47
N ALA A 18 31.51 12.72 -5.07
CA ALA A 18 32.70 12.29 -4.35
C ALA A 18 33.26 13.33 -3.36
N ALA A 19 33.19 14.62 -3.68
CA ALA A 19 33.67 15.70 -2.81
C ALA A 19 32.78 15.90 -1.57
N TYR A 20 31.60 15.30 -1.56
CA TYR A 20 30.60 15.40 -0.50
C TYR A 20 30.37 14.06 0.22
N GLY A 21 31.30 13.12 0.07
CA GLY A 21 31.27 11.85 0.80
C GLY A 21 30.28 10.82 0.25
N VAL A 22 29.80 10.98 -1.00
CA VAL A 22 29.07 9.91 -1.69
C VAL A 22 30.01 8.71 -1.85
N ASP A 23 29.56 7.55 -1.38
CA ASP A 23 30.37 6.34 -1.20
C ASP A 23 31.10 5.93 -2.48
N GLN A 24 32.45 5.93 -2.42
CA GLN A 24 33.33 5.56 -3.53
C GLN A 24 33.59 4.05 -3.61
N THR A 25 33.05 3.24 -2.68
CA THR A 25 33.34 1.81 -2.59
C THR A 25 32.83 0.99 -3.78
N ALA A 26 31.88 1.52 -4.56
CA ALA A 26 31.28 0.77 -5.66
C ALA A 26 32.12 0.74 -6.97
N TYR A 27 32.97 1.73 -7.26
CA TYR A 27 33.67 1.78 -8.57
C TYR A 27 35.05 2.43 -8.48
N ARG A 28 36.06 1.61 -8.16
CA ARG A 28 37.46 2.01 -7.95
C ARG A 28 38.30 2.03 -9.23
N VAL A 29 37.75 2.49 -10.36
CA VAL A 29 38.49 2.55 -11.65
C VAL A 29 38.07 3.80 -12.45
N GLN A 30 39.04 4.69 -12.70
CA GLN A 30 39.05 5.87 -13.60
C GLN A 30 38.92 7.28 -12.98
N THR A 31 39.86 8.13 -13.40
CA THR A 31 40.12 9.52 -12.99
C THR A 31 39.21 10.56 -13.66
N LYS A 32 38.16 10.13 -14.37
CA LYS A 32 37.06 10.98 -14.82
C LYS A 32 35.79 10.43 -14.15
N GLY A 33 35.19 11.24 -13.28
CA GLY A 33 34.11 10.81 -12.37
C GLY A 33 33.07 9.92 -13.06
N VAL A 34 32.79 8.78 -12.46
CA VAL A 34 31.76 7.85 -12.92
C VAL A 34 30.41 8.55 -12.74
N ASP A 35 29.65 8.65 -13.84
CA ASP A 35 28.29 9.17 -13.82
C ASP A 35 27.37 8.18 -13.10
N SER A 36 27.10 8.46 -11.83
CA SER A 36 26.21 7.65 -10.97
C SER A 36 24.73 7.72 -11.38
N LEU A 37 24.40 8.59 -12.35
CA LEU A 37 23.07 8.84 -12.85
C LEU A 37 22.87 8.31 -14.29
N PHE A 38 23.84 7.59 -14.86
CA PHE A 38 23.74 6.97 -16.18
C PHE A 38 23.31 7.94 -17.31
N GLY A 39 23.78 9.19 -17.27
CA GLY A 39 23.44 10.22 -18.24
C GLY A 39 22.06 10.85 -18.04
N ALA A 40 21.36 10.53 -16.94
CA ALA A 40 20.02 11.05 -16.69
C ALA A 40 19.98 12.57 -16.47
N ILE A 41 21.10 13.21 -16.12
CA ILE A 41 21.20 14.66 -15.97
C ILE A 41 22.34 15.19 -16.82
N SER A 42 22.05 16.16 -17.68
CA SER A 42 23.05 16.82 -18.52
C SER A 42 22.89 18.35 -18.49
N HIS A 43 24.04 19.06 -18.54
CA HIS A 43 24.07 20.50 -18.70
C HIS A 43 24.20 20.83 -20.19
N LEU A 44 23.12 21.33 -20.79
CA LEU A 44 23.03 21.60 -22.23
C LEU A 44 23.79 22.86 -22.64
N GLY A 45 23.94 23.83 -21.74
CA GLY A 45 24.70 25.04 -22.03
C GLY A 45 24.27 26.27 -21.24
N THR A 46 24.91 27.39 -21.58
CA THR A 46 24.55 28.72 -21.07
C THR A 46 24.24 29.62 -22.25
N GLU A 47 23.00 30.05 -22.36
CA GLU A 47 22.56 31.00 -23.39
C GLU A 47 22.71 32.43 -22.86
N ARG A 48 23.41 33.27 -23.62
CA ARG A 48 23.51 34.71 -23.36
C ARG A 48 22.80 35.43 -24.48
N GLN A 49 21.63 35.99 -24.19
CA GLN A 49 20.90 36.79 -25.14
C GLN A 49 21.19 38.26 -24.84
N LYS A 50 21.91 38.92 -25.75
CA LYS A 50 22.01 40.37 -25.77
C LYS A 50 20.69 40.87 -26.34
N GLY A 51 19.91 41.62 -25.56
CA GLY A 51 18.55 42.02 -25.94
C GLY A 51 18.52 42.62 -27.35
N MET A 52 17.85 41.96 -28.29
CA MET A 52 17.63 42.46 -29.66
C MET A 52 16.24 43.08 -29.84
N ASP A 53 15.35 42.94 -28.86
CA ASP A 53 14.03 43.58 -28.90
C ASP A 53 14.15 45.05 -28.50
N LEU A 54 13.62 45.95 -29.35
CA LEU A 54 13.69 47.42 -29.21
C LEU A 54 13.22 47.96 -27.85
N GLN A 55 12.40 47.21 -27.10
CA GLN A 55 12.00 47.57 -25.73
C GLN A 55 13.07 47.25 -24.66
N SER A 56 13.94 46.26 -24.89
CA SER A 56 15.00 45.82 -23.96
C SER A 56 16.32 46.59 -24.11
N THR A 57 16.48 47.32 -25.21
CA THR A 57 17.64 48.18 -25.51
C THR A 57 17.73 49.44 -24.65
N LEU A 58 16.69 49.77 -23.86
CA LEU A 58 16.73 50.95 -22.99
C LEU A 58 17.61 50.75 -21.74
N ASP A 59 17.88 49.52 -21.28
CA ASP A 59 18.61 49.29 -20.02
C ASP A 59 19.89 48.44 -20.14
N GLY A 60 20.31 48.02 -21.35
CA GLY A 60 21.57 47.30 -21.54
C GLY A 60 21.69 45.98 -20.73
N GLN A 61 20.57 45.43 -20.26
CA GLN A 61 20.56 44.25 -19.40
C GLN A 61 20.91 42.98 -20.19
N MET A 62 21.80 42.16 -19.64
CA MET A 62 22.17 40.87 -20.21
C MET A 62 21.31 39.77 -19.58
N LEU A 63 20.50 39.10 -20.40
CA LEU A 63 19.79 37.89 -19.98
C LEU A 63 20.71 36.68 -20.13
N CYS A 64 20.87 35.91 -19.05
CA CYS A 64 21.66 34.70 -19.00
C CYS A 64 20.78 33.54 -18.55
N LYS A 65 20.75 32.45 -19.32
CA LYS A 65 20.00 31.24 -18.99
C LYS A 65 20.96 30.06 -18.90
N GLN A 66 20.79 29.21 -17.90
CA GLN A 66 21.44 27.90 -17.83
C GLN A 66 20.42 26.82 -18.16
N LEU A 67 20.78 25.93 -19.08
CA LEU A 67 19.91 24.86 -19.55
C LEU A 67 20.40 23.52 -19.00
N LEU A 68 19.50 22.83 -18.31
CA LEU A 68 19.71 21.50 -17.76
C LEU A 68 18.63 20.58 -18.34
N GLN A 69 19.02 19.40 -18.80
CA GLN A 69 18.10 18.34 -19.20
C GLN A 69 18.10 17.25 -18.13
N VAL A 70 16.91 16.76 -17.80
CA VAL A 70 16.71 15.65 -16.88
C VAL A 70 15.84 14.59 -17.56
N ARG A 71 16.38 13.39 -17.70
CA ARG A 71 15.70 12.20 -18.20
C ARG A 71 15.21 11.37 -17.03
N LEU A 72 13.97 11.65 -16.60
CA LEU A 72 13.36 11.03 -15.43
C LEU A 72 13.23 9.50 -15.55
N ASP A 73 13.15 8.99 -16.78
CA ASP A 73 13.11 7.57 -17.15
C ASP A 73 14.45 6.85 -16.95
N LEU A 74 15.57 7.59 -16.94
CA LEU A 74 16.92 7.05 -16.77
C LEU A 74 17.45 7.18 -15.34
N LEU A 75 16.75 7.90 -14.47
CA LEU A 75 17.19 8.07 -13.08
C LEU A 75 17.16 6.71 -12.35
N PRO A 76 18.23 6.36 -11.61
CA PRO A 76 18.22 5.17 -10.76
C PRO A 76 17.03 5.20 -9.78
N GLU A 77 16.40 4.06 -9.51
CA GLU A 77 15.21 3.99 -8.64
C GLU A 77 15.44 4.58 -7.23
N ARG A 78 16.68 4.52 -6.73
CA ARG A 78 17.08 5.13 -5.45
C ARG A 78 17.03 6.66 -5.44
N VAL A 79 17.02 7.31 -6.61
CA VAL A 79 16.91 8.77 -6.73
C VAL A 79 15.44 9.15 -6.64
N THR A 80 15.09 9.82 -5.56
CA THR A 80 13.69 10.18 -5.26
C THR A 80 13.46 11.69 -5.18
N ASP A 81 14.53 12.46 -5.11
CA ASP A 81 14.52 13.90 -4.97
C ASP A 81 15.68 14.52 -5.79
N LEU A 82 15.38 15.56 -6.55
CA LEU A 82 16.32 16.40 -7.28
C LEU A 82 16.16 17.83 -6.78
N PHE A 83 17.27 18.49 -6.45
CA PHE A 83 17.26 19.89 -6.00
C PHE A 83 18.00 20.77 -6.99
N PHE A 84 17.35 21.85 -7.42
CA PHE A 84 17.92 22.83 -8.33
C PHE A 84 18.39 24.03 -7.54
N ILE A 85 19.71 24.16 -7.47
CA ILE A 85 20.39 25.17 -6.66
C ILE A 85 21.03 26.18 -7.60
N LEU A 86 20.68 27.45 -7.42
CA LEU A 86 21.32 28.57 -8.10
C LEU A 86 22.38 29.16 -7.17
N ALA A 87 23.60 29.33 -7.69
CA ALA A 87 24.70 29.91 -6.95
C ALA A 87 25.48 30.91 -7.80
N ALA A 88 25.82 32.05 -7.23
CA ALA A 88 26.53 33.09 -7.95
C ALA A 88 28.02 32.74 -8.11
N THR A 89 28.47 32.56 -9.34
CA THR A 89 29.89 32.31 -9.61
C THR A 89 30.66 33.62 -9.54
N ASN A 90 31.57 33.73 -8.58
CA ASN A 90 32.40 34.93 -8.31
C ASN A 90 31.64 36.14 -7.71
N SER A 91 30.41 35.94 -7.22
CA SER A 91 29.74 36.91 -6.36
C SER A 91 29.38 36.24 -5.04
N ARG A 92 29.44 37.01 -3.94
CA ARG A 92 28.95 36.57 -2.62
C ARG A 92 27.47 36.84 -2.42
N GLU A 93 26.84 37.56 -3.35
CA GLU A 93 25.47 38.05 -3.23
C GLU A 93 24.71 37.76 -4.53
N LEU A 94 23.58 37.07 -4.40
CA LEU A 94 22.60 36.90 -5.48
C LEU A 94 21.78 38.17 -5.74
N ALA A 95 21.74 39.11 -4.79
CA ALA A 95 21.05 40.39 -4.93
C ALA A 95 21.56 41.26 -6.10
N LYS A 96 22.75 40.97 -6.64
CA LYS A 96 23.31 41.64 -7.83
C LYS A 96 22.65 41.22 -9.14
N PHE A 97 21.86 40.14 -9.13
CA PHE A 97 21.16 39.62 -10.29
C PHE A 97 19.68 39.98 -10.17
N GLN A 98 19.11 40.52 -11.24
CA GLN A 98 17.68 40.82 -11.33
C GLN A 98 16.97 39.66 -12.02
N HIS A 99 15.67 39.51 -11.76
CA HIS A 99 14.80 38.52 -12.42
C HIS A 99 15.30 37.07 -12.28
N LEU A 100 15.79 36.71 -11.09
CA LEU A 100 16.15 35.33 -10.80
C LEU A 100 14.90 34.46 -10.84
N GLY A 101 15.00 33.29 -11.48
CA GLY A 101 13.88 32.41 -11.65
C GLY A 101 14.25 31.07 -12.26
N PHE A 102 13.25 30.20 -12.37
CA PHE A 102 13.34 28.97 -13.14
C PHE A 102 12.11 28.76 -14.00
N ARG A 103 12.30 27.93 -15.01
CA ARG A 103 11.24 27.33 -15.80
C ARG A 103 11.56 25.86 -15.98
N VAL A 104 10.61 24.99 -15.67
CA VAL A 104 10.64 23.56 -15.97
C VAL A 104 9.68 23.32 -17.12
N VAL A 105 10.20 22.75 -18.20
CA VAL A 105 9.48 22.47 -19.43
C VAL A 105 9.56 20.99 -19.71
N ASP A 106 8.44 20.40 -20.09
CA ASP A 106 8.41 19.06 -20.67
C ASP A 106 9.05 19.13 -22.06
N SER A 107 10.18 18.44 -22.25
CA SER A 107 10.93 18.51 -23.51
C SER A 107 10.17 17.91 -24.70
N ASP A 108 9.26 16.97 -24.45
CA ASP A 108 8.63 16.19 -25.51
C ASP A 108 7.44 16.94 -26.10
N ILE A 109 6.66 17.61 -25.25
CA ILE A 109 5.47 18.37 -25.65
C ILE A 109 5.66 19.90 -25.58
N GLY A 110 6.79 20.38 -25.05
CA GLY A 110 7.08 21.82 -24.89
C GLY A 110 6.22 22.51 -23.83
N ALA A 111 5.49 21.76 -23.01
CA ALA A 111 4.58 22.32 -22.00
C ALA A 111 5.35 22.89 -20.81
N ASN A 112 4.96 24.07 -20.35
CA ASN A 112 5.51 24.67 -19.14
C ASN A 112 4.89 23.99 -17.91
N LEU A 113 5.68 23.19 -17.20
CA LEU A 113 5.24 22.44 -16.03
C LEU A 113 5.29 23.28 -14.75
N ALA A 114 6.29 24.17 -14.65
CA ALA A 114 6.44 25.08 -13.54
C ALA A 114 7.29 26.28 -13.96
N GLN A 115 6.87 27.49 -13.60
CA GLN A 115 7.67 28.70 -13.78
C GLN A 115 7.57 29.56 -12.54
N LYS A 116 8.71 30.13 -12.16
CA LYS A 116 8.76 31.16 -11.14
C LYS A 116 9.78 32.20 -11.55
N GLU A 117 9.32 33.44 -11.63
CA GLU A 117 10.17 34.61 -11.77
C GLU A 117 10.02 35.44 -10.51
N ASP A 118 11.14 35.66 -9.82
CA ASP A 118 11.14 36.47 -8.62
C ASP A 118 11.33 37.94 -9.04
N HIS A 119 10.21 38.63 -9.22
CA HIS A 119 10.20 40.06 -9.55
C HIS A 119 10.39 40.96 -8.32
N ARG A 120 10.37 40.40 -7.10
CA ARG A 120 10.45 41.18 -5.85
C ARG A 120 11.77 40.91 -5.14
N THR A 121 12.66 41.89 -5.28
CA THR A 121 13.81 42.20 -4.44
C THR A 121 13.53 42.04 -2.94
N GLN A 122 13.72 40.82 -2.42
CA GLN A 122 14.37 40.56 -1.14
C GLN A 122 15.28 39.34 -1.27
N LEU A 123 16.03 39.26 -2.38
CA LEU A 123 17.17 38.34 -2.42
C LEU A 123 18.12 38.76 -1.30
N THR A 124 18.29 37.85 -0.34
CA THR A 124 19.19 38.03 0.79
C THR A 124 20.62 38.26 0.27
N PHE A 125 21.51 38.77 1.13
CA PHE A 125 22.95 38.91 0.84
C PHE A 125 23.66 37.55 0.63
N GLU A 126 22.92 36.48 0.41
CA GLU A 126 23.43 35.13 0.31
C GLU A 126 23.77 34.76 -1.14
N ALA A 127 24.77 33.89 -1.28
CA ALA A 127 25.35 33.52 -2.57
C ALA A 127 24.64 32.33 -3.24
N VAL A 128 23.77 31.62 -2.51
CA VAL A 128 23.16 30.36 -2.91
C VAL A 128 21.66 30.38 -2.59
N VAL A 129 20.84 29.84 -3.49
CA VAL A 129 19.41 29.65 -3.30
C VAL A 129 18.97 28.30 -3.85
N VAL A 130 18.25 27.52 -3.05
CA VAL A 130 17.54 26.32 -3.51
C VAL A 130 16.22 26.79 -4.12
N MET A 131 16.11 26.71 -5.45
CA MET A 131 14.99 27.31 -6.17
C MET A 131 13.78 26.40 -6.20
N CYS A 132 13.97 25.16 -6.62
CA CYS A 132 12.93 24.16 -6.72
C CYS A 132 13.47 22.75 -6.45
N ALA A 133 12.53 21.86 -6.19
CA ALA A 133 12.76 20.43 -6.13
C ALA A 133 11.87 19.70 -7.13
N ILE A 134 12.40 18.67 -7.76
CA ILE A 134 11.63 17.69 -8.52
C ILE A 134 11.72 16.37 -7.75
N TYR A 135 10.59 15.83 -7.33
CA TYR A 135 10.57 14.71 -6.40
C TYR A 135 9.52 13.66 -6.76
N LYS A 136 9.86 12.40 -6.52
CA LYS A 136 8.99 11.24 -6.72
C LYS A 136 8.30 10.92 -5.39
N LEU A 137 6.98 10.75 -5.39
CA LEU A 137 6.26 10.16 -4.25
C LEU A 137 6.07 8.66 -4.49
N GLY A 138 5.57 7.95 -3.49
CA GLY A 138 5.42 6.48 -3.60
C GLY A 138 4.29 6.02 -4.53
N ASP A 139 3.61 6.93 -5.23
CA ASP A 139 2.72 6.61 -6.35
C ASP A 139 3.45 6.52 -7.69
N GLY A 140 4.78 6.75 -7.69
CA GLY A 140 5.61 6.68 -8.88
C GLY A 140 5.66 7.96 -9.71
N TYR A 141 4.82 8.97 -9.41
CA TYR A 141 4.77 10.20 -10.19
C TYR A 141 5.75 11.26 -9.67
N TRP A 142 6.43 11.93 -10.60
CA TRP A 142 7.28 13.08 -10.34
C TRP A 142 6.46 14.35 -10.17
N ARG A 143 6.82 15.16 -9.19
CA ARG A 143 6.19 16.44 -8.85
C ARG A 143 7.24 17.53 -8.76
N ILE A 144 6.82 18.77 -8.98
CA ILE A 144 7.69 19.95 -8.93
C ILE A 144 7.20 20.87 -7.82
N GLY A 145 8.09 21.25 -6.90
CA GLY A 145 7.81 22.19 -5.83
C GLY A 145 8.80 23.34 -5.81
N SER A 146 8.33 24.58 -5.63
CA SER A 146 9.21 25.72 -5.38
C SER A 146 9.63 25.76 -3.91
N MET A 147 10.91 26.06 -3.64
CA MET A 147 11.46 26.14 -2.29
C MET A 147 11.85 27.58 -1.91
N ASN A 148 12.48 28.33 -2.82
CA ASN A 148 12.98 29.70 -2.57
C ASN A 148 13.75 29.85 -1.24
N MET A 149 14.68 28.94 -1.00
CA MET A 149 15.43 28.93 0.26
C MET A 149 16.83 29.45 0.04
N SER A 150 17.14 30.61 0.61
CA SER A 150 18.46 31.19 0.55
C SER A 150 19.38 30.57 1.61
N CYS A 151 20.66 30.46 1.27
CA CYS A 151 21.69 30.00 2.19
C CYS A 151 23.05 30.59 1.83
N THR A 152 23.91 30.75 2.83
CA THR A 152 25.34 31.04 2.62
C THR A 152 26.00 29.93 1.79
N GLY A 153 27.16 30.17 1.17
CA GLY A 153 27.89 29.12 0.42
C GLY A 153 28.54 29.62 -0.85
N SER A 154 28.92 28.71 -1.75
CA SER A 154 29.41 29.06 -3.08
C SER A 154 29.13 27.93 -4.09
N PRO A 155 29.24 28.17 -5.41
CA PRO A 155 29.13 27.09 -6.39
C PRO A 155 30.15 25.96 -6.21
N ARG A 156 31.23 26.19 -5.44
CA ARG A 156 32.26 25.18 -5.13
C ARG A 156 32.04 24.51 -3.78
N ASP A 157 31.17 25.07 -2.93
CA ASP A 157 30.88 24.58 -1.60
C ASP A 157 29.39 24.73 -1.30
N LEU A 158 28.67 23.62 -1.54
CA LEU A 158 27.23 23.51 -1.33
C LEU A 158 26.87 22.91 0.03
N LYS A 159 27.83 22.74 0.95
CA LYS A 159 27.59 22.10 2.26
C LYS A 159 26.46 22.75 3.05
N THR A 160 26.40 24.07 3.05
CA THR A 160 25.36 24.88 3.67
C THR A 160 23.99 24.65 3.05
N ALA A 161 23.90 24.55 1.72
CA ALA A 161 22.66 24.17 1.03
C ALA A 161 22.23 22.74 1.40
N LEU A 162 23.18 21.81 1.46
CA LEU A 162 22.90 20.43 1.88
C LEU A 162 22.46 20.34 3.34
N MET A 163 23.07 21.09 4.25
CA MET A 163 22.62 21.21 5.65
C MET A 163 21.21 21.79 5.71
N LYS A 164 20.91 22.79 4.88
CA LYS A 164 19.56 23.36 4.81
C LYS A 164 18.53 22.35 4.31
N LEU A 165 18.88 21.53 3.32
CA LEU A 165 18.02 20.44 2.86
C LEU A 165 17.81 19.38 3.96
N GLU A 166 18.85 19.06 4.73
CA GLU A 166 18.75 18.15 5.88
C GLU A 166 17.87 18.72 7.01
N GLU A 167 17.98 20.02 7.28
CA GLU A 167 17.07 20.74 8.19
C GLU A 167 15.60 20.69 7.71
N LEU A 168 15.35 20.52 6.42
CA LEU A 168 14.00 20.30 5.89
C LEU A 168 13.56 18.84 5.91
N GLY A 169 14.45 17.92 6.31
CA GLY A 169 14.18 16.50 6.36
C GLY A 169 14.57 15.74 5.08
N PHE A 170 15.52 16.25 4.29
CA PHE A 170 16.06 15.55 3.13
C PHE A 170 17.42 14.84 3.41
N PRO A 171 17.70 13.69 2.77
CA PRO A 171 16.77 12.90 1.97
C PRO A 171 15.58 12.50 2.83
N ARG A 172 14.38 12.46 2.22
CA ARG A 172 13.20 11.98 2.94
C ARG A 172 13.56 10.56 3.34
N LYS A 173 13.71 10.31 4.65
CA LYS A 173 13.84 8.95 5.15
C LYS A 173 12.56 8.25 4.69
N HIS A 174 12.67 7.45 3.64
CA HIS A 174 11.54 6.84 2.90
C HIS A 174 10.72 5.85 3.72
N ASP A 175 10.94 5.81 5.03
CA ASP A 175 9.98 5.21 5.91
C ASP A 175 8.75 6.13 5.97
N LYS A 176 7.89 6.03 4.95
CA LYS A 176 6.44 6.22 5.11
C LYS A 176 5.97 5.46 6.36
N SER A 177 6.57 4.29 6.59
CA SER A 177 6.40 3.50 7.80
C SER A 177 6.74 4.30 9.07
N SER A 178 7.67 5.25 9.06
CA SER A 178 8.07 5.98 10.27
C SER A 178 6.94 6.89 10.75
N GLN A 179 6.44 7.81 9.93
CA GLN A 179 5.40 8.77 10.34
C GLN A 179 4.07 8.08 10.67
N GLU A 180 3.68 7.10 9.87
CA GLU A 180 2.54 6.22 10.13
C GLU A 180 2.71 5.47 11.46
N HIS A 181 3.89 4.88 11.68
CA HIS A 181 4.22 4.20 12.93
C HIS A 181 4.19 5.14 14.13
N LEU A 182 4.57 6.42 13.98
CA LEU A 182 4.47 7.40 15.07
C LEU A 182 3.02 7.63 15.49
N VAL A 183 2.12 7.82 14.52
CA VAL A 183 0.69 8.01 14.80
C VAL A 183 0.12 6.77 15.46
N ILE A 184 0.41 5.58 14.91
CA ILE A 184 -0.06 4.30 15.47
C ILE A 184 0.49 4.07 16.88
N GLU A 185 1.77 4.34 17.12
CA GLU A 185 2.42 4.19 18.42
C GLU A 185 1.89 5.21 19.44
N GLY A 186 1.59 6.44 19.01
CA GLY A 186 0.93 7.46 19.83
C GLY A 186 -0.47 7.04 20.28
N VAL A 187 -1.31 6.59 19.34
CA VAL A 187 -2.65 6.03 19.64
C VAL A 187 -2.54 4.84 20.59
N ARG A 188 -1.61 3.92 20.32
CA ARG A 188 -1.38 2.73 21.13
C ARG A 188 -0.97 3.08 22.55
N ARG A 189 -0.03 4.02 22.73
CA ARG A 189 0.43 4.47 24.06
C ARG A 189 -0.70 5.16 24.82
N TYR A 190 -1.43 6.07 24.17
CA TYR A 190 -2.54 6.79 24.78
C TYR A 190 -3.64 5.85 25.30
N LEU A 191 -3.97 4.81 24.53
CA LEU A 191 -5.00 3.85 24.91
C LEU A 191 -4.49 2.66 25.73
N GLU A 192 -3.18 2.57 25.98
CA GLU A 192 -2.53 1.43 26.64
C GLU A 192 -2.82 0.07 25.97
N LEU A 193 -3.02 0.07 24.65
CA LEU A 193 -3.40 -1.14 23.92
C LEU A 193 -2.19 -2.00 23.54
N PRO A 194 -2.37 -3.33 23.46
CA PRO A 194 -1.42 -4.20 22.78
C PRO A 194 -1.15 -3.77 21.34
N ARG A 195 0.09 -3.94 20.88
CA ARG A 195 0.52 -3.56 19.51
C ARG A 195 -0.33 -4.17 18.40
N HIS A 196 -0.91 -5.35 18.60
CA HIS A 196 -1.64 -6.05 17.57
C HIS A 196 -3.09 -5.55 17.40
N LEU A 197 -3.61 -4.71 18.31
CA LEU A 197 -4.97 -4.17 18.21
C LEU A 197 -5.06 -2.83 17.47
N VAL A 198 -3.94 -2.09 17.35
CA VAL A 198 -3.90 -0.84 16.58
C VAL A 198 -3.14 -1.11 15.29
N LYS A 199 -3.83 -1.05 14.16
CA LYS A 199 -3.28 -1.37 12.83
C LYS A 199 -3.39 -0.17 11.91
N SER A 200 -2.47 -0.09 10.96
CA SER A 200 -2.63 0.82 9.85
C SER A 200 -3.76 0.36 8.94
N ALA A 201 -4.54 1.31 8.46
CA ALA A 201 -5.59 1.08 7.48
C ALA A 201 -5.17 1.54 6.09
N ASP A 202 -4.76 2.79 5.98
CA ASP A 202 -4.37 3.40 4.71
C ASP A 202 -3.49 4.63 4.95
N VAL A 203 -2.61 4.93 3.99
CA VAL A 203 -1.78 6.12 4.00
C VAL A 203 -1.85 6.79 2.64
N GLN A 204 -2.54 7.92 2.60
CA GLN A 204 -2.73 8.70 1.38
C GLN A 204 -1.91 9.99 1.45
N VAL A 205 -1.20 10.29 0.36
CA VAL A 205 -0.52 11.59 0.20
C VAL A 205 -1.20 12.33 -0.94
N SER A 206 -1.79 13.48 -0.64
CA SER A 206 -2.52 14.28 -1.62
C SER A 206 -1.57 15.15 -2.47
N SER A 207 -2.11 15.68 -3.58
CA SER A 207 -1.42 16.68 -4.39
C SER A 207 -1.14 17.99 -3.65
N SER A 208 -1.86 18.29 -2.57
CA SER A 208 -1.61 19.44 -1.71
C SER A 208 -0.55 19.20 -0.64
N ASN A 209 0.27 18.14 -0.78
CA ASN A 209 1.27 17.71 0.21
C ASN A 209 0.67 17.46 1.61
N SER A 210 -0.61 17.06 1.69
CA SER A 210 -1.18 16.59 2.95
C SER A 210 -1.09 15.06 3.02
N MET A 211 -0.62 14.54 4.15
CA MET A 211 -0.62 13.11 4.45
C MET A 211 -1.84 12.79 5.32
N THR A 212 -2.65 11.83 4.89
CA THR A 212 -3.75 11.28 5.68
C THR A 212 -3.36 9.88 6.10
N ILE A 213 -3.29 9.65 7.41
CA ILE A 213 -3.00 8.34 8.00
C ILE A 213 -4.32 7.83 8.59
N GLN A 214 -4.82 6.74 8.04
CA GLN A 214 -5.95 6.02 8.59
C GLN A 214 -5.42 4.84 9.41
N TYR A 215 -6.00 4.64 10.59
CA TYR A 215 -5.71 3.51 11.44
C TYR A 215 -7.02 2.86 11.88
N ALA A 216 -6.93 1.60 12.27
CA ALA A 216 -8.04 0.83 12.82
C ALA A 216 -7.67 0.30 14.20
N ILE A 217 -8.68 0.22 15.06
CA ILE A 217 -8.57 -0.40 16.37
C ILE A 217 -9.52 -1.57 16.42
N GLU A 218 -8.97 -2.76 16.59
CA GLU A 218 -9.75 -3.97 16.73
C GLU A 218 -10.25 -4.09 18.17
N VAL A 219 -11.58 -4.03 18.33
CA VAL A 219 -12.23 -4.23 19.63
C VAL A 219 -12.63 -5.69 19.73
N THR A 220 -11.79 -6.48 20.39
CA THR A 220 -12.02 -7.91 20.62
C THR A 220 -12.36 -8.18 22.09
N ASN A 221 -13.24 -9.15 22.34
CA ASN A 221 -13.46 -9.68 23.69
C ASN A 221 -12.56 -10.90 23.88
N GLU A 222 -11.41 -10.70 24.55
CA GLU A 222 -10.39 -11.74 24.76
C GLU A 222 -10.84 -12.86 25.72
N HIS A 223 -11.89 -12.63 26.52
CA HIS A 223 -12.23 -13.49 27.66
C HIS A 223 -13.64 -14.09 27.69
N ASP A 224 -14.51 -13.82 26.69
CA ASP A 224 -15.89 -14.34 26.74
C ASP A 224 -16.30 -15.10 25.47
N GLU A 225 -16.68 -16.36 25.66
CA GLU A 225 -17.25 -17.24 24.63
C GLU A 225 -18.65 -16.80 24.19
N ALA A 226 -19.30 -15.91 24.95
CA ALA A 226 -20.66 -15.43 24.74
C ALA A 226 -20.76 -13.89 24.66
N SER A 227 -19.67 -13.21 24.29
CA SER A 227 -19.67 -11.77 24.08
C SER A 227 -20.78 -11.33 23.13
N ASP A 228 -21.72 -10.53 23.64
CA ASP A 228 -22.75 -9.88 22.84
C ASP A 228 -22.11 -8.83 21.92
N VAL A 229 -22.52 -8.80 20.65
CA VAL A 229 -22.13 -7.75 19.70
C VAL A 229 -22.46 -6.36 20.27
N ALA A 230 -23.54 -6.26 21.05
CA ALA A 230 -23.90 -5.02 21.73
C ALA A 230 -22.83 -4.56 22.74
N GLU A 231 -22.18 -5.48 23.45
CA GLU A 231 -21.11 -5.14 24.40
C GLU A 231 -19.85 -4.66 23.68
N ALA A 232 -19.45 -5.35 22.60
CA ALA A 232 -18.31 -4.93 21.77
C ALA A 232 -18.56 -3.55 21.14
N MET A 233 -19.78 -3.28 20.67
CA MET A 233 -20.18 -1.97 20.17
C MET A 233 -20.17 -0.89 21.25
N ALA A 234 -20.64 -1.20 22.47
CA ALA A 234 -20.58 -0.28 23.59
C ALA A 234 -19.12 0.06 23.97
N LYS A 235 -18.22 -0.93 23.99
CA LYS A 235 -16.77 -0.72 24.18
C LYS A 235 -16.18 0.14 23.06
N GLY A 236 -16.57 -0.11 21.81
CA GLY A 236 -16.19 0.72 20.67
C GLY A 236 -16.63 2.17 20.82
N GLN A 237 -17.86 2.43 21.25
CA GLN A 237 -18.38 3.79 21.50
C GLN A 237 -17.66 4.49 22.67
N GLN A 238 -17.30 3.75 23.73
CA GLN A 238 -16.49 4.29 24.82
C GLN A 238 -15.09 4.69 24.31
N LEU A 239 -14.45 3.84 23.49
CA LEU A 239 -13.17 4.15 22.85
C LEU A 239 -13.27 5.34 21.91
N GLN A 240 -14.34 5.44 21.12
CA GLN A 240 -14.61 6.59 20.26
C GLN A 240 -14.60 7.89 21.07
N THR A 241 -15.34 7.92 22.18
CA THR A 241 -15.42 9.11 23.06
C THR A 241 -14.04 9.51 23.58
N ARG A 242 -13.19 8.54 23.94
CA ARG A 242 -11.81 8.80 24.37
C ARG A 242 -10.92 9.31 23.24
N LEU A 243 -11.04 8.72 22.05
CA LEU A 243 -10.23 9.08 20.88
C LEU A 243 -10.59 10.47 20.32
N GLU A 244 -11.84 10.90 20.47
CA GLU A 244 -12.28 12.24 20.11
C GLU A 244 -11.88 13.31 21.15
N GLY A 245 -11.31 12.87 22.28
CA GLY A 245 -10.77 13.74 23.32
C GLY A 245 -9.50 14.49 22.90
N PRO A 246 -9.25 15.69 23.48
CA PRO A 246 -8.08 16.50 23.15
C PRO A 246 -6.75 15.87 23.58
N GLU A 247 -6.76 14.96 24.56
CA GLU A 247 -5.53 14.33 25.07
C GLU A 247 -4.86 13.43 24.03
N LEU A 248 -5.64 12.74 23.18
CA LEU A 248 -5.07 11.95 22.08
C LEU A 248 -4.33 12.85 21.10
N HIS A 249 -4.96 13.98 20.73
CA HIS A 249 -4.36 14.94 19.81
C HIS A 249 -3.01 15.43 20.37
N GLN A 250 -2.97 15.79 21.66
CA GLN A 250 -1.73 16.18 22.33
C GLN A 250 -0.69 15.06 22.33
N THR A 251 -1.08 13.82 22.63
CA THR A 251 -0.18 12.65 22.63
C THR A 251 0.44 12.40 21.25
N ILE A 252 -0.37 12.49 20.18
CA ILE A 252 0.11 12.33 18.81
C ILE A 252 1.05 13.47 18.42
N LEU A 253 0.74 14.71 18.80
CA LEU A 253 1.63 15.86 18.57
C LEU A 253 2.98 15.68 19.25
N GLU A 254 3.00 15.21 20.51
CA GLU A 254 4.23 14.97 21.26
C GLU A 254 5.10 13.90 20.60
N GLU A 255 4.52 12.79 20.14
CA GLU A 255 5.27 11.78 19.38
C GLU A 255 5.78 12.36 18.06
N ILE A 256 4.96 13.09 17.30
CA ILE A 256 5.41 13.73 16.07
C ILE A 256 6.54 14.73 16.34
N PHE A 257 6.47 15.55 17.38
CA PHE A 257 7.50 16.53 17.72
C PHE A 257 8.80 15.88 18.14
N ARG A 258 8.72 14.82 18.95
CA ARG A 258 9.87 14.03 19.38
C ARG A 258 10.68 13.50 18.20
N PHE A 259 10.01 13.10 17.12
CA PHE A 259 10.68 12.53 15.94
C PHE A 259 11.02 13.57 14.86
N THR A 260 10.23 14.63 14.75
CA THR A 260 10.44 15.66 13.72
C THR A 260 11.33 16.82 14.20
N ASN A 261 11.77 16.82 15.47
CA ASN A 261 12.45 17.93 16.12
C ASN A 261 11.65 19.23 15.96
N GLU A 262 10.37 19.20 16.35
CA GLU A 262 9.47 20.37 16.39
C GLU A 262 9.17 21.04 15.03
N LYS A 263 9.45 20.36 13.91
CA LYS A 263 9.23 20.94 12.56
C LYS A 263 7.76 20.99 12.13
N VAL A 264 6.89 20.17 12.73
CA VAL A 264 5.46 20.15 12.42
C VAL A 264 4.77 21.19 13.28
N LYS A 265 3.96 22.08 12.69
CA LYS A 265 3.13 23.01 13.47
C LYS A 265 1.86 22.28 13.94
N PRO A 266 1.37 22.53 15.17
CA PRO A 266 0.11 21.94 15.65
C PRO A 266 -1.06 22.14 14.69
N GLU A 267 -1.17 23.31 14.07
CA GLU A 267 -2.24 23.67 13.13
C GLU A 267 -2.30 22.78 11.88
N ARG A 268 -1.22 22.06 11.58
CA ARG A 268 -1.12 21.17 10.41
C ARG A 268 -1.59 19.75 10.71
N LEU A 269 -1.78 19.40 11.97
CA LEU A 269 -2.37 18.12 12.35
C LEU A 269 -3.88 18.29 12.47
N ARG A 270 -4.61 17.46 11.73
CA ARG A 270 -6.07 17.41 11.80
C ARG A 270 -6.50 15.99 12.13
N MET A 271 -7.15 15.83 13.27
CA MET A 271 -7.85 14.59 13.60
C MET A 271 -9.16 14.51 12.82
N LEU A 272 -9.38 13.39 12.14
CA LEU A 272 -10.65 13.09 11.49
C LEU A 272 -11.60 12.42 12.50
N PRO A 273 -12.93 12.51 12.30
CA PRO A 273 -13.89 11.84 13.16
C PRO A 273 -13.62 10.34 13.25
N VAL A 274 -13.77 9.78 14.46
CA VAL A 274 -13.64 8.35 14.69
C VAL A 274 -14.95 7.68 14.33
N VAL A 275 -14.89 6.51 13.69
CA VAL A 275 -16.09 5.78 13.28
C VAL A 275 -16.02 4.36 13.85
N VAL A 276 -17.04 3.99 14.60
CA VAL A 276 -17.23 2.63 15.12
C VAL A 276 -18.16 1.87 14.17
N LYS A 277 -17.73 0.72 13.68
CA LYS A 277 -18.53 -0.12 12.80
C LYS A 277 -18.43 -1.59 13.22
N PRO A 278 -19.53 -2.37 13.14
CA PRO A 278 -19.42 -3.81 13.23
C PRO A 278 -18.63 -4.35 12.01
N LEU A 279 -18.07 -5.54 12.15
CA LEU A 279 -17.47 -6.26 11.04
C LEU A 279 -18.57 -6.83 10.14
N SER A 280 -19.01 -6.04 9.16
CA SER A 280 -20.08 -6.41 8.23
C SER A 280 -19.53 -6.96 6.91
N ASP A 281 -18.48 -6.35 6.37
CA ASP A 281 -17.93 -6.68 5.06
C ASP A 281 -16.46 -7.09 5.17
N LEU A 282 -16.12 -8.19 4.51
CA LEU A 282 -14.76 -8.71 4.42
C LEU A 282 -14.31 -8.84 2.97
N LEU A 283 -13.15 -8.26 2.67
CA LEU A 283 -12.40 -8.54 1.48
C LEU A 283 -11.38 -9.65 1.79
N ILE A 284 -11.45 -10.76 1.06
CA ILE A 284 -10.50 -11.87 1.19
C ILE A 284 -9.64 -11.89 -0.07
N GLU A 285 -8.34 -11.68 0.09
CA GLU A 285 -7.37 -11.71 -0.99
C GLU A 285 -6.45 -12.91 -0.86
N VAL A 286 -6.40 -13.73 -1.89
CA VAL A 286 -5.39 -14.78 -2.05
C VAL A 286 -4.27 -14.20 -2.90
N ARG A 287 -3.10 -14.00 -2.31
CA ARG A 287 -1.90 -13.44 -2.95
C ARG A 287 -0.84 -14.53 -3.13
N TRP A 288 -0.09 -14.49 -4.22
CA TRP A 288 1.04 -15.39 -4.45
C TRP A 288 2.08 -14.77 -5.38
N GLU A 289 3.28 -15.35 -5.34
CA GLU A 289 4.36 -15.11 -6.29
C GLU A 289 4.74 -16.43 -6.96
N PHE A 290 5.05 -16.42 -8.24
CA PHE A 290 5.56 -17.61 -8.91
C PHE A 290 7.07 -17.76 -8.68
N GLY A 291 7.55 -18.99 -8.46
CA GLY A 291 8.98 -19.25 -8.26
C GLY A 291 9.86 -18.99 -9.49
N GLU A 292 11.17 -19.18 -9.35
CA GLU A 292 12.11 -19.02 -10.46
C GLU A 292 11.73 -19.88 -11.67
N VAL A 293 11.69 -19.25 -12.84
CA VAL A 293 11.28 -19.90 -14.09
C VAL A 293 12.46 -20.73 -14.60
N LYS A 294 12.32 -22.05 -14.61
CA LYS A 294 13.20 -22.87 -15.43
C LYS A 294 12.76 -22.72 -16.88
N ARG A 295 13.70 -22.65 -17.84
CA ARG A 295 13.41 -22.49 -19.29
C ARG A 295 12.37 -23.48 -19.84
N GLN A 296 12.13 -24.60 -19.16
CA GLN A 296 11.14 -25.61 -19.53
C GLN A 296 9.71 -25.29 -19.08
N ASP A 297 9.49 -24.32 -18.19
CA ASP A 297 8.19 -23.92 -17.65
C ASP A 297 7.52 -22.79 -18.48
N MET A 298 7.82 -22.69 -19.79
CA MET A 298 7.34 -21.65 -20.72
C MET A 298 5.81 -21.63 -20.97
N LYS A 299 5.01 -22.46 -20.27
CA LYS A 299 3.54 -22.42 -20.38
C LYS A 299 2.95 -21.61 -19.22
N ASP A 300 1.99 -20.74 -19.54
CA ASP A 300 1.24 -19.87 -18.62
C ASP A 300 0.57 -20.66 -17.49
N HIS A 301 1.31 -20.86 -16.41
CA HIS A 301 0.86 -21.56 -15.21
C HIS A 301 1.14 -20.74 -13.96
N SER A 302 1.22 -19.41 -14.08
CA SER A 302 1.46 -18.50 -12.97
C SER A 302 0.21 -18.13 -12.17
N TYR A 303 -0.92 -18.83 -12.37
CA TYR A 303 -2.16 -18.54 -11.67
C TYR A 303 -2.53 -19.63 -10.66
N LEU A 304 -2.97 -19.19 -9.48
CA LEU A 304 -3.61 -20.02 -8.47
C LEU A 304 -5.11 -19.78 -8.47
N ASP A 305 -5.85 -20.82 -8.08
CA ASP A 305 -7.27 -20.78 -7.85
C ASP A 305 -7.60 -20.68 -6.37
N GLY A 306 -8.13 -19.52 -5.98
CA GLY A 306 -8.86 -19.36 -4.72
C GLY A 306 -10.31 -19.83 -4.87
N ALA A 307 -10.86 -20.43 -3.82
CA ALA A 307 -12.28 -20.72 -3.67
C ALA A 307 -12.73 -20.54 -2.20
N LEU A 308 -14.00 -20.19 -2.01
CA LEU A 308 -14.65 -20.11 -0.71
C LEU A 308 -15.70 -21.22 -0.60
N ILE A 309 -15.66 -22.00 0.47
CA ILE A 309 -16.63 -23.08 0.71
C ILE A 309 -17.41 -22.78 1.99
N ALA A 310 -18.72 -22.56 1.85
CA ALA A 310 -19.62 -22.23 2.95
C ALA A 310 -20.34 -23.49 3.47
N PHE A 311 -20.49 -23.59 4.79
CA PHE A 311 -21.22 -24.66 5.47
C PHE A 311 -22.28 -24.11 6.43
N ALA A 312 -23.32 -24.91 6.61
CA ALA A 312 -24.38 -24.76 7.59
C ALA A 312 -24.33 -25.92 8.59
N GLY A 313 -23.53 -25.75 9.64
CA GLY A 313 -23.09 -26.85 10.49
C GLY A 313 -22.35 -27.90 9.65
N ARG A 314 -22.88 -29.12 9.62
CA ARG A 314 -22.27 -30.23 8.86
C ARG A 314 -22.65 -30.24 7.37
N SER A 315 -23.62 -29.43 6.97
CA SER A 315 -24.16 -29.42 5.62
C SER A 315 -23.38 -28.48 4.72
N LEU A 316 -22.96 -28.95 3.56
CA LEU A 316 -22.33 -28.11 2.54
C LEU A 316 -23.38 -27.15 1.98
N GLN A 317 -23.14 -25.84 2.08
CA GLN A 317 -24.07 -24.81 1.64
C GLN A 317 -23.75 -24.32 0.24
N GLU A 318 -22.51 -23.90 0.00
CA GLU A 318 -22.09 -23.32 -1.28
C GLU A 318 -20.59 -23.48 -1.53
N ILE A 319 -20.19 -23.53 -2.82
CA ILE A 319 -18.82 -23.37 -3.27
C ILE A 319 -18.78 -22.18 -4.22
N ILE A 320 -17.92 -21.21 -3.95
CA ILE A 320 -17.73 -20.01 -4.77
C ILE A 320 -16.28 -19.96 -5.23
N ASP A 321 -16.06 -19.97 -6.54
CA ASP A 321 -14.74 -19.76 -7.14
C ASP A 321 -14.80 -18.72 -8.28
N TYR A 322 -13.79 -18.68 -9.15
CA TYR A 322 -13.75 -17.72 -10.25
C TYR A 322 -14.90 -17.88 -11.27
N ARG A 323 -15.58 -19.03 -11.28
CA ARG A 323 -16.72 -19.31 -12.16
C ARG A 323 -18.05 -18.86 -11.54
N GLY A 324 -18.02 -18.35 -10.30
CA GLY A 324 -19.20 -17.97 -9.54
C GLY A 324 -19.60 -19.01 -8.51
N ALA A 325 -20.82 -18.87 -7.99
CA ALA A 325 -21.45 -19.87 -7.12
C ALA A 325 -21.79 -21.13 -7.91
N HIS A 326 -21.55 -22.31 -7.33
CA HIS A 326 -21.75 -23.59 -8.01
C HIS A 326 -23.14 -24.18 -7.76
N GLY A 327 -23.81 -23.79 -6.68
CA GLY A 327 -25.08 -24.34 -6.25
C GLY A 327 -24.94 -25.81 -5.85
N VAL A 328 -24.71 -26.13 -4.58
CA VAL A 328 -24.43 -27.52 -4.17
C VAL A 328 -25.70 -28.36 -3.93
N ARG A 329 -26.79 -28.10 -4.65
CA ARG A 329 -28.10 -28.74 -4.37
C ARG A 329 -28.55 -29.62 -5.53
N VAL A 330 -28.13 -30.89 -5.53
CA VAL A 330 -28.87 -31.91 -6.28
C VAL A 330 -29.94 -32.49 -5.39
N VAL A 331 -31.18 -32.21 -5.78
CA VAL A 331 -32.36 -32.82 -5.22
C VAL A 331 -32.60 -34.13 -5.98
N HIS A 332 -32.24 -35.28 -5.41
CA HIS A 332 -32.68 -36.56 -5.98
C HIS A 332 -34.13 -36.82 -5.51
N ASN A 333 -35.07 -36.94 -6.46
CA ASN A 333 -36.49 -37.23 -6.20
C ASN A 333 -37.23 -36.24 -5.27
N GLY A 334 -36.91 -34.95 -5.32
CA GLY A 334 -37.57 -33.95 -4.46
C GLY A 334 -37.06 -33.90 -3.01
N VAL A 335 -36.11 -34.76 -2.63
CA VAL A 335 -35.48 -34.77 -1.30
C VAL A 335 -34.14 -34.03 -1.35
N VAL A 336 -33.96 -33.06 -0.46
CA VAL A 336 -32.72 -32.30 -0.32
C VAL A 336 -31.66 -33.18 0.34
N ASP A 337 -30.62 -33.54 -0.41
CA ASP A 337 -29.47 -34.27 0.14
C ASP A 337 -28.42 -33.30 0.69
N TYR A 338 -28.40 -33.15 2.01
CA TYR A 338 -27.39 -32.35 2.71
C TYR A 338 -26.02 -33.03 2.82
N GLU A 339 -25.96 -34.33 2.52
CA GLU A 339 -24.72 -35.08 2.28
C GLU A 339 -24.33 -35.04 0.79
N GLY A 340 -25.11 -34.32 -0.01
CA GLY A 340 -25.04 -34.25 -1.45
C GLY A 340 -23.62 -34.15 -1.97
N MET A 341 -23.35 -34.95 -3.00
CA MET A 341 -22.13 -34.88 -3.76
C MET A 341 -22.12 -33.58 -4.57
N TRP A 342 -21.02 -32.83 -4.54
CA TRP A 342 -20.83 -31.74 -5.49
C TRP A 342 -20.87 -32.31 -6.92
N VAL A 343 -21.82 -31.84 -7.73
CA VAL A 343 -22.02 -32.28 -9.12
C VAL A 343 -21.50 -31.29 -10.17
N GLY A 344 -20.87 -30.20 -9.72
CA GLY A 344 -20.46 -29.09 -10.59
C GLY A 344 -21.43 -27.91 -10.55
N PRO A 345 -21.19 -26.89 -11.39
CA PRO A 345 -22.02 -25.70 -11.46
C PRO A 345 -23.41 -26.05 -12.02
N VAL A 346 -24.43 -25.89 -11.20
CA VAL A 346 -25.83 -25.87 -11.65
C VAL A 346 -26.27 -24.42 -11.78
N GLY A 347 -26.99 -24.07 -12.85
CA GLY A 347 -27.53 -22.71 -13.06
C GLY A 347 -28.66 -22.34 -12.09
N VAL A 348 -28.61 -22.85 -10.85
CA VAL A 348 -29.60 -22.69 -9.80
C VAL A 348 -29.02 -21.75 -8.74
N ASN A 349 -29.90 -20.92 -8.16
CA ASN A 349 -29.62 -19.84 -7.21
C ASN A 349 -28.42 -20.07 -6.27
N ASP A 350 -27.59 -19.04 -6.16
CA ASP A 350 -26.51 -18.89 -5.18
C ASP A 350 -27.03 -19.09 -3.76
N ALA A 351 -26.59 -20.15 -3.09
CA ALA A 351 -27.04 -20.49 -1.74
C ALA A 351 -26.44 -19.58 -0.66
N SER A 352 -25.55 -18.65 -1.03
CA SER A 352 -25.10 -17.54 -0.19
C SER A 352 -25.97 -16.28 -0.33
N ASP A 353 -27.00 -16.29 -1.19
CA ASP A 353 -27.88 -15.14 -1.48
C ASP A 353 -27.10 -13.91 -2.00
N GLY A 354 -26.05 -14.14 -2.79
CA GLY A 354 -25.17 -13.08 -3.28
C GLY A 354 -24.20 -12.53 -2.24
N SER A 355 -24.17 -13.10 -1.03
CA SER A 355 -23.32 -12.61 0.08
C SER A 355 -21.84 -12.85 -0.16
N ILE A 356 -21.47 -13.80 -1.01
CA ILE A 356 -20.08 -14.08 -1.37
C ILE A 356 -19.89 -13.82 -2.86
N LYS A 357 -19.04 -12.87 -3.22
CA LYS A 357 -18.78 -12.46 -4.61
C LYS A 357 -17.31 -12.60 -4.95
N HIS A 358 -17.00 -13.23 -6.08
CA HIS A 358 -15.68 -13.15 -6.68
C HIS A 358 -15.51 -11.80 -7.40
N LYS A 359 -14.51 -11.01 -7.01
CA LYS A 359 -14.26 -9.67 -7.57
C LYS A 359 -13.30 -9.66 -8.76
N GLY A 360 -12.49 -10.69 -8.90
CA GLY A 360 -11.59 -10.84 -10.04
C GLY A 360 -10.20 -11.33 -9.68
N LEU A 361 -9.35 -11.33 -10.70
CA LEU A 361 -7.96 -11.75 -10.68
C LEU A 361 -7.10 -10.62 -11.23
N VAL A 362 -6.09 -10.22 -10.48
CA VAL A 362 -5.02 -9.31 -10.93
C VAL A 362 -3.74 -10.12 -11.07
N LEU A 363 -3.14 -10.11 -12.24
CA LEU A 363 -1.83 -10.73 -12.51
C LEU A 363 -0.84 -9.63 -12.84
N ASP A 364 0.34 -9.69 -12.23
CA ASP A 364 1.48 -8.86 -12.58
C ASP A 364 2.55 -9.77 -13.22
N GLU A 365 2.79 -9.58 -14.52
CA GLU A 365 3.66 -10.41 -15.32
C GLU A 365 5.15 -10.23 -14.95
N LEU A 366 5.54 -9.04 -14.50
CA LEU A 366 6.93 -8.71 -14.18
C LEU A 366 7.45 -9.46 -12.95
N PRO A 367 6.82 -9.33 -11.75
CA PRO A 367 7.16 -10.14 -10.59
C PRO A 367 6.52 -11.54 -10.66
N ARG A 368 5.70 -11.82 -11.68
CA ARG A 368 4.90 -13.04 -11.80
C ARG A 368 4.07 -13.30 -10.54
N ALA A 369 3.47 -12.24 -10.03
CA ALA A 369 2.61 -12.28 -8.85
C ALA A 369 1.14 -12.27 -9.27
N GLY A 370 0.29 -12.78 -8.39
CA GLY A 370 -1.15 -12.74 -8.61
C GLY A 370 -1.90 -12.48 -7.33
N THR A 371 -3.06 -11.83 -7.48
CA THR A 371 -4.02 -11.61 -6.39
C THR A 371 -5.41 -11.96 -6.88
N ARG A 372 -6.09 -12.83 -6.14
CA ARG A 372 -7.52 -13.13 -6.35
C ARG A 372 -8.33 -12.59 -5.19
N THR A 373 -9.43 -11.92 -5.51
CA THR A 373 -10.20 -11.17 -4.51
C THR A 373 -11.64 -11.68 -4.42
N PHE A 374 -12.10 -11.88 -3.19
CA PHE A 374 -13.48 -12.18 -2.84
C PHE A 374 -14.02 -11.11 -1.90
N GLU A 375 -15.29 -10.77 -2.05
CA GLU A 375 -16.06 -9.95 -1.12
C GLU A 375 -17.06 -10.85 -0.40
N VAL A 376 -17.11 -10.73 0.93
CA VAL A 376 -18.00 -11.48 1.81
C VAL A 376 -18.78 -10.49 2.67
N MET A 377 -20.07 -10.37 2.42
CA MET A 377 -21.00 -9.53 3.19
C MET A 377 -21.58 -10.39 4.32
N LEU A 378 -20.93 -10.37 5.49
CA LEU A 378 -21.21 -11.23 6.63
C LEU A 378 -22.64 -11.09 7.16
N GLU A 379 -23.21 -9.88 7.11
CA GLU A 379 -24.58 -9.61 7.56
C GLU A 379 -25.65 -10.14 6.62
N GLN A 380 -25.31 -10.34 5.34
CA GLN A 380 -26.24 -10.86 4.33
C GLN A 380 -26.18 -12.39 4.23
N LEU A 381 -25.15 -13.02 4.80
CA LEU A 381 -25.02 -14.48 4.81
C LEU A 381 -26.28 -15.10 5.42
N PRO A 382 -26.77 -16.22 4.85
CA PRO A 382 -27.91 -16.92 5.43
C PRO A 382 -27.69 -17.21 6.92
N PRO A 383 -28.72 -17.07 7.77
CA PRO A 383 -28.55 -17.07 9.22
C PRO A 383 -27.99 -18.40 9.77
N HIS A 384 -28.13 -19.48 9.00
CA HIS A 384 -27.64 -20.82 9.29
C HIS A 384 -26.21 -21.08 8.80
N THR A 385 -25.58 -20.15 8.07
CA THR A 385 -24.16 -20.27 7.70
C THR A 385 -23.31 -20.21 8.95
N THR A 386 -22.59 -21.30 9.23
CA THR A 386 -21.71 -21.41 10.39
C THR A 386 -20.26 -21.19 10.02
N ASP A 387 -19.86 -21.52 8.78
CA ASP A 387 -18.46 -21.59 8.41
C ASP A 387 -18.22 -21.22 6.95
N ILE A 388 -17.08 -20.58 6.69
CA ILE A 388 -16.53 -20.31 5.36
C ILE A 388 -15.06 -20.71 5.37
N PHE A 389 -14.69 -21.66 4.53
CA PHE A 389 -13.29 -22.07 4.35
C PHE A 389 -12.68 -21.40 3.13
N VAL A 390 -11.46 -20.90 3.28
CA VAL A 390 -10.66 -20.38 2.17
C VAL A 390 -9.76 -21.49 1.65
N ILE A 391 -9.96 -21.86 0.39
CA ILE A 391 -9.20 -22.89 -0.31
C ILE A 391 -8.32 -22.22 -1.36
N VAL A 392 -7.07 -22.69 -1.45
CA VAL A 392 -6.15 -22.28 -2.52
C VAL A 392 -5.65 -23.53 -3.21
N SER A 393 -5.74 -23.57 -4.53
CA SER A 393 -5.35 -24.73 -5.33
C SER A 393 -4.70 -24.33 -6.64
N SER A 394 -3.93 -25.25 -7.21
CA SER A 394 -3.34 -25.10 -8.53
C SER A 394 -4.29 -25.68 -9.59
N PRO A 395 -4.70 -24.88 -10.60
CA PRO A 395 -5.63 -25.32 -11.65
C PRO A 395 -5.13 -26.55 -12.40
N SER A 396 -3.83 -26.60 -12.66
CA SER A 396 -3.22 -27.68 -13.43
C SER A 396 -2.96 -28.96 -12.62
N GLY A 397 -3.42 -29.03 -11.37
CA GLY A 397 -3.11 -30.13 -10.45
C GLY A 397 -1.62 -30.19 -10.07
N ARG A 398 -0.85 -29.13 -10.37
CA ARG A 398 0.56 -29.03 -9.98
C ARG A 398 0.68 -28.72 -8.49
N GLU A 399 1.77 -29.17 -7.89
CA GLU A 399 2.07 -28.87 -6.49
C GLU A 399 2.15 -27.35 -6.23
N LEU A 400 1.61 -26.93 -5.08
CA LEU A 400 1.74 -25.55 -4.60
C LEU A 400 3.19 -25.18 -4.25
N SER A 401 4.10 -26.17 -4.17
CA SER A 401 5.53 -25.97 -3.93
C SER A 401 6.24 -25.10 -4.97
N LYS A 402 5.64 -24.93 -6.16
CA LYS A 402 6.12 -24.05 -7.24
C LYS A 402 5.86 -22.56 -6.98
N TYR A 403 5.01 -22.23 -6.03
CA TYR A 403 4.65 -20.86 -5.70
C TYR A 403 5.35 -20.43 -4.41
N ASN A 404 5.62 -19.14 -4.31
CA ASN A 404 6.19 -18.46 -3.17
C ASN A 404 5.15 -17.53 -2.56
N ASN A 405 5.36 -17.16 -1.29
CA ASN A 405 4.60 -16.12 -0.61
C ASN A 405 3.07 -16.27 -0.70
N ILE A 406 2.57 -17.52 -0.74
CA ILE A 406 1.13 -17.77 -0.81
C ILE A 406 0.51 -17.31 0.51
N THR A 407 -0.33 -16.28 0.40
CA THR A 407 -0.84 -15.53 1.54
C THR A 407 -2.33 -15.29 1.38
N VAL A 408 -3.10 -15.48 2.44
CA VAL A 408 -4.49 -15.03 2.51
C VAL A 408 -4.55 -13.80 3.40
N VAL A 409 -5.01 -12.68 2.84
CA VAL A 409 -5.19 -11.41 3.53
C VAL A 409 -6.68 -11.17 3.70
N LEU A 410 -7.11 -10.86 4.92
CA LEU A 410 -8.48 -10.49 5.24
C LEU A 410 -8.50 -9.00 5.58
N SER A 411 -9.37 -8.25 4.91
CA SER A 411 -9.46 -6.80 5.07
C SER A 411 -10.89 -6.32 5.25
N ALA A 412 -11.09 -5.32 6.11
CA ALA A 412 -12.36 -4.62 6.33
C ALA A 412 -12.12 -3.11 6.28
N GLY A 413 -11.69 -2.62 5.12
CA GLY A 413 -11.12 -1.27 4.95
C GLY A 413 -9.68 -1.12 5.47
N HIS A 414 -9.20 -2.08 6.24
CA HIS A 414 -7.81 -2.24 6.69
C HIS A 414 -7.47 -3.72 6.77
N GLN A 415 -6.18 -4.08 6.83
CA GLN A 415 -5.78 -5.47 7.00
C GLN A 415 -6.10 -5.96 8.43
N VAL A 416 -7.11 -6.81 8.55
CA VAL A 416 -7.53 -7.44 9.81
C VAL A 416 -6.60 -8.60 10.13
N SER A 417 -6.31 -9.48 9.16
CA SER A 417 -5.45 -10.63 9.40
C SER A 417 -4.76 -11.10 8.15
N THR A 418 -3.62 -11.75 8.35
CA THR A 418 -2.80 -12.31 7.29
C THR A 418 -2.35 -13.71 7.66
N CYS A 419 -2.71 -14.68 6.84
CA CYS A 419 -2.25 -16.05 6.98
C CYS A 419 -1.25 -16.38 5.87
N LEU A 420 0.04 -16.40 6.22
CA LEU A 420 1.11 -16.85 5.34
C LEU A 420 1.26 -18.38 5.41
N LEU A 421 1.35 -19.03 4.25
CA LEU A 421 1.71 -20.43 4.14
C LEU A 421 3.24 -20.57 4.20
N LYS A 422 3.76 -20.84 5.39
CA LYS A 422 5.22 -20.90 5.66
C LYS A 422 5.92 -22.07 4.95
N SER A 423 5.27 -23.23 4.89
CA SER A 423 5.81 -24.43 4.25
C SER A 423 5.13 -24.62 2.90
N LYS A 424 5.93 -24.98 1.89
CA LYS A 424 5.47 -25.32 0.55
C LYS A 424 4.87 -26.72 0.55
N PRO A 425 3.54 -26.90 0.51
CA PRO A 425 2.99 -28.24 0.50
C PRO A 425 3.25 -28.87 -0.87
N SER A 426 3.57 -30.15 -0.89
CA SER A 426 3.65 -30.97 -2.11
C SER A 426 2.26 -31.35 -2.64
N SER A 427 1.19 -30.78 -2.09
CA SER A 427 -0.17 -31.02 -2.54
C SER A 427 -0.60 -29.98 -3.59
N PRO A 428 -1.56 -30.32 -4.47
CA PRO A 428 -2.11 -29.40 -5.45
C PRO A 428 -3.03 -28.33 -4.83
N GLY A 429 -3.56 -28.56 -3.62
CA GLY A 429 -4.39 -27.60 -2.91
C GLY A 429 -4.15 -27.59 -1.40
N VAL A 430 -4.67 -26.56 -0.72
CA VAL A 430 -4.60 -26.41 0.72
C VAL A 430 -5.83 -25.65 1.25
N VAL A 431 -6.38 -26.11 2.37
CA VAL A 431 -7.36 -25.38 3.17
C VAL A 431 -6.58 -24.37 4.02
N PHE A 432 -6.63 -23.09 3.67
CA PHE A 432 -5.81 -22.05 4.30
C PHE A 432 -6.31 -21.68 5.70
N CYS A 433 -7.51 -21.12 5.75
CA CYS A 433 -8.14 -20.62 6.96
C CYS A 433 -9.66 -20.85 6.91
N ARG A 434 -10.29 -20.62 8.05
CA ARG A 434 -11.72 -20.79 8.30
C ARG A 434 -12.22 -19.53 8.99
N LEU A 435 -13.24 -18.91 8.42
CA LEU A 435 -14.12 -18.00 9.14
C LEU A 435 -15.25 -18.84 9.74
N PHE A 436 -15.50 -18.73 11.03
CA PHE A 436 -16.53 -19.52 11.70
C PHE A 436 -17.31 -18.69 12.70
N LYS A 437 -18.58 -19.03 12.87
CA LYS A 437 -19.49 -18.35 13.77
C LYS A 437 -19.43 -18.98 15.16
N GLN A 438 -19.18 -18.17 16.18
CA GLN A 438 -19.33 -18.52 17.59
C GLN A 438 -20.37 -17.58 18.20
N GLY A 439 -21.58 -18.09 18.47
CA GLY A 439 -22.74 -17.27 18.83
C GLY A 439 -23.15 -16.35 17.67
N ALA A 440 -23.15 -15.04 17.91
CA ALA A 440 -23.40 -14.02 16.88
C ALA A 440 -22.13 -13.48 16.21
N THR A 441 -20.95 -13.90 16.67
CA THR A 441 -19.66 -13.34 16.24
C THR A 441 -18.94 -14.22 15.24
N TRP A 442 -18.27 -13.61 14.26
CA TRP A 442 -17.39 -14.30 13.34
C TRP A 442 -15.95 -14.31 13.88
N LYS A 443 -15.32 -15.48 13.85
CA LYS A 443 -13.93 -15.69 14.26
C LYS A 443 -13.12 -16.26 13.10
N LEU A 444 -11.82 -15.96 13.10
CA LEU A 444 -10.87 -16.48 12.11
C LEU A 444 -9.97 -17.54 12.76
N GLY A 445 -9.89 -18.72 12.13
CA GLY A 445 -8.98 -19.80 12.50
C GLY A 445 -8.07 -20.18 11.33
N ALA A 446 -6.81 -20.49 11.62
CA ALA A 446 -5.91 -21.07 10.62
C ALA A 446 -6.11 -22.59 10.53
N CYS A 447 -6.20 -23.14 9.31
CA CYS A 447 -6.32 -24.58 9.08
C CYS A 447 -5.02 -25.17 8.53
N ARG A 448 -4.48 -24.58 7.46
CA ARG A 448 -3.26 -24.99 6.74
C ARG A 448 -3.19 -26.50 6.43
N SER A 449 -4.33 -27.08 6.06
CA SER A 449 -4.44 -28.52 5.80
C SER A 449 -4.26 -28.81 4.30
N PRO A 450 -3.23 -29.57 3.87
CA PRO A 450 -3.04 -29.91 2.47
C PRO A 450 -4.18 -30.81 1.96
N THR A 451 -4.52 -30.68 0.68
CA THR A 451 -5.55 -31.49 0.02
C THR A 451 -5.16 -31.82 -1.42
N THR A 452 -5.60 -32.98 -1.90
CA THR A 452 -5.45 -33.42 -3.29
C THR A 452 -6.54 -32.85 -4.21
N GLY A 453 -7.58 -32.23 -3.65
CA GLY A 453 -8.63 -31.57 -4.41
C GLY A 453 -8.25 -30.15 -4.84
N GLY A 454 -9.02 -29.59 -5.77
CA GLY A 454 -8.80 -28.25 -6.31
C GLY A 454 -10.00 -27.74 -7.11
N CYS A 455 -9.83 -26.66 -7.87
CA CYS A 455 -10.92 -26.04 -8.62
C CYS A 455 -11.64 -26.99 -9.59
N HIS A 456 -10.98 -28.03 -10.11
CA HIS A 456 -11.64 -28.99 -11.01
C HIS A 456 -12.36 -30.13 -10.28
N ASP A 457 -11.98 -30.42 -9.04
CA ASP A 457 -12.59 -31.46 -8.23
C ASP A 457 -12.46 -31.12 -6.74
N PHE A 458 -13.56 -30.61 -6.18
CA PHE A 458 -13.62 -30.23 -4.77
C PHE A 458 -13.90 -31.41 -3.84
N ARG A 459 -14.24 -32.61 -4.34
CA ARG A 459 -14.65 -33.75 -3.48
C ARG A 459 -13.61 -34.09 -2.39
N PRO A 460 -12.30 -34.20 -2.70
CA PRO A 460 -11.30 -34.47 -1.65
C PRO A 460 -11.18 -33.33 -0.62
N VAL A 461 -11.45 -32.08 -1.04
CA VAL A 461 -11.49 -30.93 -0.12
C VAL A 461 -12.69 -31.06 0.80
N ILE A 462 -13.87 -31.32 0.24
CA ILE A 462 -15.14 -31.43 0.97
C ILE A 462 -15.07 -32.55 2.01
N ASP A 463 -14.50 -33.72 1.69
CA ASP A 463 -14.34 -34.82 2.64
C ASP A 463 -13.46 -34.42 3.83
N GLY A 464 -12.36 -33.72 3.58
CA GLY A 464 -11.51 -33.16 4.63
C GLY A 464 -12.22 -32.11 5.48
N LEU A 465 -13.00 -31.23 4.86
CA LEU A 465 -13.78 -30.21 5.56
C LEU A 465 -14.90 -30.83 6.41
N ARG A 466 -15.56 -31.90 5.94
CA ARG A 466 -16.57 -32.65 6.71
C ARG A 466 -15.98 -33.25 7.99
N ALA A 467 -14.73 -33.73 7.95
CA ALA A 467 -14.05 -34.20 9.16
C ALA A 467 -13.84 -33.05 10.18
N ILE A 468 -13.42 -31.87 9.71
CA ILE A 468 -13.29 -30.67 10.56
C ILE A 468 -14.64 -30.25 11.14
N GLN A 469 -15.69 -30.28 10.31
CA GLN A 469 -17.06 -29.94 10.70
C GLN A 469 -17.62 -30.92 11.74
N ALA A 470 -17.39 -32.22 11.58
CA ALA A 470 -17.82 -33.23 12.55
C ALA A 470 -17.17 -33.04 13.94
N GLN A 471 -15.92 -32.57 13.98
CA GLN A 471 -15.23 -32.26 15.24
C GLN A 471 -15.74 -30.96 15.87
N THR A 472 -16.09 -29.95 15.05
CA THR A 472 -16.46 -28.63 15.56
C THR A 472 -17.94 -28.55 15.97
N HIS A 473 -18.80 -29.30 15.31
CA HIS A 473 -20.24 -29.32 15.60
C HIS A 473 -20.73 -30.75 15.92
N PRO A 474 -20.30 -31.32 17.06
CA PRO A 474 -20.63 -32.70 17.42
C PRO A 474 -22.13 -32.91 17.74
N GLY A 475 -22.85 -31.83 18.10
CA GLY A 475 -24.25 -31.86 18.52
C GLY A 475 -25.25 -31.32 17.50
N SER A 476 -24.80 -30.73 16.38
CA SER A 476 -25.69 -30.42 15.27
C SER A 476 -26.01 -31.75 14.58
N ALA A 477 -27.03 -32.46 15.11
CA ALA A 477 -27.73 -33.48 14.34
C ALA A 477 -28.04 -32.88 12.97
N GLN A 478 -27.93 -33.69 11.90
CA GLN A 478 -28.32 -33.28 10.56
C GLN A 478 -29.62 -32.50 10.69
N ILE A 479 -29.64 -31.25 10.23
CA ILE A 479 -30.87 -30.46 10.16
C ILE A 479 -31.75 -31.21 9.16
N SER A 480 -32.48 -32.20 9.65
CA SER A 480 -33.66 -32.73 8.99
C SER A 480 -34.59 -31.54 8.97
N LEU A 481 -34.63 -30.84 7.84
CA LEU A 481 -35.68 -29.87 7.55
C LEU A 481 -36.99 -30.65 7.40
N GLY A 482 -37.48 -31.14 8.53
CA GLY A 482 -38.78 -31.77 8.67
C GLY A 482 -39.85 -30.75 8.31
N ASP A 483 -40.71 -31.15 7.38
CA ASP A 483 -41.99 -30.56 7.04
C ASP A 483 -42.02 -29.05 6.77
N ALA A 484 -41.59 -28.69 5.56
CA ALA A 484 -42.02 -27.46 4.88
C ALA A 484 -43.52 -27.47 4.49
N SER A 485 -44.36 -28.32 5.08
CA SER A 485 -45.82 -28.39 4.83
C SER A 485 -46.63 -27.29 5.52
N SER A 486 -45.98 -26.39 6.27
CA SER A 486 -46.63 -25.25 6.94
C SER A 486 -46.37 -23.89 6.27
N ARG A 487 -46.03 -23.85 4.98
CA ARG A 487 -46.19 -22.61 4.18
C ARG A 487 -47.67 -22.42 3.85
N VAL A 488 -48.38 -21.84 4.81
CA VAL A 488 -49.69 -21.20 4.64
C VAL A 488 -49.58 -20.12 3.57
N GLU A 489 -50.48 -20.17 2.59
CA GLU A 489 -50.73 -19.14 1.59
C GLU A 489 -50.81 -17.75 2.24
N ARG A 490 -49.94 -16.83 1.79
CA ARG A 490 -50.16 -15.39 1.83
C ARG A 490 -49.62 -14.75 0.57
#